data_AF-A0A6L6BSM1-F1
#
_entry.id   AF-A0A6L6BSM1-F1
#
_cell.length_a   1.000
_cell.length_b   1.000
_cell.length_c   1.000
_cell.angle_alpha   90.00
_cell.angle_beta   90.00
_cell.angle_gamma   90.00
#
_symmetry.space_group_name_H-M   'P 1'
#
loop_
_entity.id
_entity.type
_entity.pdbx_description
1 polymer ?
#
loop_
_entity_poly.entity_id
_entity_poly.type
_entity_poly.pdbx_seq_one_letter_code
_entity_poly.pdbx_strand_id
1 'polypeptide(L)' 'MGGSQIANPASEYCISQGGTLDIVDESTGQVGYCNLADGTRVEEWEYFNAG' A
#
# COMPACT_ATOMS: atom_id res chain seq x y z
N MET A 1 6.19 25.87 -0.36
CA MET A 1 5.48 24.91 -1.22
C MET A 1 4.96 23.79 -0.34
N GLY A 2 3.84 24.02 0.36
CA GLY A 2 3.22 23.03 1.24
C GLY A 2 2.19 22.25 0.45
N GLY A 3 2.52 21.03 0.04
CA GLY A 3 1.55 20.07 -0.44
C GLY A 3 1.38 19.03 0.65
N SER A 4 0.35 19.16 1.49
CA SER A 4 -0.12 18.03 2.28
C SER A 4 -0.67 17.01 1.30
N GLN A 5 0.20 16.16 0.77
CA GLN A 5 -0.22 14.91 0.15
C GLN A 5 -0.97 14.17 1.24
N ILE A 6 -2.26 13.94 1.01
CA ILE A 6 -3.02 12.97 1.79
C ILE A 6 -2.34 11.64 1.48
N ALA A 7 -1.47 11.21 2.38
CA ALA A 7 -0.85 9.90 2.27
C ALA A 7 -1.98 8.87 2.23
N ASN A 8 -1.89 7.94 1.31
CA ASN A 8 -2.88 6.87 1.24
C ASN A 8 -2.76 6.06 2.56
N PRO A 9 -3.83 5.95 3.37
CA PRO A 9 -3.75 5.31 4.68
C PRO A 9 -3.39 3.83 4.57
N ALA A 10 -3.80 3.14 3.50
CA ALA A 10 -3.40 1.75 3.24
C ALA A 10 -1.90 1.65 2.93
N SER A 11 -1.38 2.62 2.16
CA SER A 11 0.04 2.74 1.87
C SER A 11 0.87 3.01 3.13
N GLU A 12 0.43 3.93 3.99
CA GLU A 12 1.09 4.19 5.28
C GLU A 12 1.03 2.98 6.20
N TYR A 13 -0.10 2.28 6.24
CA TYR A 13 -0.24 1.06 7.03
C TYR A 13 0.74 -0.01 6.58
N CYS A 14 0.85 -0.28 5.27
CA CYS A 14 1.82 -1.21 4.72
C CYS A 14 3.26 -0.90 5.20
N ILE A 15 3.69 0.36 5.06
CA ILE A 15 5.03 0.80 5.48
C ILE A 15 5.19 0.66 7.00
N SER A 16 4.16 0.99 7.78
CA SER A 16 4.18 0.90 9.25
C SER A 16 4.37 -0.52 9.76
N GLN A 17 3.88 -1.52 9.01
CA GLN A 17 4.05 -2.95 9.32
C GLN A 17 5.41 -3.50 8.84
N GLY A 18 6.28 -2.65 8.30
CA GLY A 18 7.58 -3.06 7.73
C GLY A 18 7.48 -3.64 6.33
N GLY A 19 6.33 -3.48 5.66
CA GLY A 19 6.15 -3.85 4.26
C GLY A 19 6.72 -2.82 3.28
N THR A 20 6.80 -3.23 2.01
CA THR A 20 7.21 -2.35 0.90
C THR A 20 6.05 -2.22 -0.09
N LEU A 21 5.74 -0.98 -0.46
CA LEU A 21 4.71 -0.70 -1.46
C LEU A 21 5.18 -0.99 -2.87
N ASP A 22 4.27 -1.58 -3.65
CA ASP A 22 4.40 -1.84 -5.07
C ASP A 22 3.13 -1.37 -5.78
N ILE A 23 3.24 -0.28 -6.53
CA ILE A 23 2.12 0.31 -7.28
C ILE A 23 2.18 -0.21 -8.71
N VAL A 24 1.13 -0.90 -9.13
CA VAL A 24 1.00 -1.49 -10.46
C VAL A 24 -0.04 -0.71 -11.25
N ASP A 25 0.34 -0.27 -12.46
CA ASP A 25 -0.60 0.25 -13.44
C ASP A 25 -1.37 -0.90 -14.11
N GLU A 26 -2.69 -0.93 -13.93
CA GLU A 26 -3.60 -1.86 -14.58
C GLU A 26 -4.51 -1.12 -15.59
N SER A 27 -5.25 -1.90 -16.39
CA SER A 27 -6.19 -1.35 -17.39
C SER A 27 -7.30 -0.49 -16.78
N THR A 28 -7.61 -0.69 -15.49
CA THR A 28 -8.66 0.03 -14.76
C THR A 28 -8.14 1.13 -13.84
N GLY A 29 -6.82 1.33 -13.74
CA GLY A 29 -6.20 2.31 -12.84
C GLY A 29 -4.97 1.73 -12.14
N GLN A 30 -4.52 2.39 -11.07
CA GLN A 30 -3.40 1.91 -10.25
C GLN A 30 -3.89 1.06 -9.08
N VAL A 31 -3.21 -0.04 -8.83
CA VAL A 31 -3.44 -0.93 -7.69
C VAL A 31 -2.19 -0.94 -6.82
N GLY A 32 -2.37 -0.73 -5.51
CA GLY A 32 -1.30 -0.80 -4.53
C GLY A 32 -1.21 -2.18 -3.90
N TYR A 33 -0.01 -2.75 -3.88
CA TYR A 33 0.29 -3.99 -3.17
C TYR A 33 1.28 -3.74 -2.05
N CYS A 34 1.07 -4.42 -0.92
CA CYS A 34 2.02 -4.50 0.17
C CYS A 34 2.81 -5.80 0.09
N ASN A 35 4.13 -5.69 -0.05
CA ASN A 35 5.06 -6.81 0.05
C ASN A 35 5.58 -6.90 1.48
N LEU A 36 5.16 -7.93 2.20
CA LEU A 36 5.51 -8.19 3.59
C LEU A 36 6.86 -8.91 3.71
N ALA A 37 7.49 -8.80 4.88
CA ALA A 37 8.80 -9.37 5.15
C ALA A 37 8.85 -10.92 5.11
N ASP A 38 7.69 -11.58 5.25
CA ASP A 38 7.54 -13.03 5.10
C ASP A 38 7.45 -13.47 3.62
N GLY A 39 7.48 -12.52 2.68
CA GLY A 39 7.33 -12.76 1.24
C GLY A 39 5.89 -12.73 0.76
N THR A 40 4.91 -12.50 1.64
CA THR A 40 3.51 -12.35 1.26
C THR A 40 3.30 -11.05 0.49
N ARG A 41 2.63 -11.14 -0.65
CA ARG A 41 2.11 -9.97 -1.38
C ARG A 41 0.59 -9.94 -1.26
N VAL A 42 0.08 -8.85 -0.72
CA VAL A 42 -1.35 -8.63 -0.48
C VAL A 42 -1.74 -7.25 -0.99
N GLU A 43 -2.96 -7.07 -1.48
CA GLU A 43 -3.44 -5.75 -1.89
C GLU A 43 -3.51 -4.82 -0.65
N GLU A 44 -3.13 -3.55 -0.81
CA GLU A 44 -2.91 -2.66 0.35
C GLU A 44 -4.19 -2.37 1.15
N TRP A 45 -5.35 -2.27 0.49
CA TRP A 45 -6.64 -2.05 1.16
C TRP A 45 -7.17 -3.32 1.82
N GLU A 46 -6.98 -4.49 1.20
CA GLU A 46 -7.25 -5.78 1.83
C GLU A 46 -6.45 -5.95 3.12
N TYR A 47 -5.16 -5.59 3.09
CA TYR A 47 -4.30 -5.66 4.26
C TYR A 47 -4.69 -4.66 5.34
N PHE A 48 -4.97 -3.41 4.96
CA PHE A 48 -5.41 -2.36 5.88
C PHE A 48 -6.71 -2.72 6.61
N ASN A 49 -7.67 -3.34 5.92
CA ASN A 49 -8.96 -3.71 6.51
C ASN A 49 -8.91 -5.00 7.35
N ALA A 50 -7.83 -5.78 7.26
CA ALA A 50 -7.67 -7.02 8.02
C ALA A 50 -7.11 -6.83 9.44
N GLY A 51 -6.53 -5.65 9.73
CA GLY A 51 -5.97 -5.27 11.04
C GLY A 51 -6.91 -4.42 11.88
#